data_AF-A0A9E6DSS6-F1
#
_entry.id   AF-A0A9E6DSS6-F1
#
_cell.length_a   1.000
_cell.length_b   1.000
_cell.length_c   1.000
_cell.angle_alpha   90.00
_cell.angle_beta   90.00
_cell.angle_gamma   90.00
#
_symmetry.space_group_name_H-M   'P 1'
#
loop_
_entity.id
_entity.type
_entity.pdbx_description
1 polymer ?
#
loop_
_entity_poly.entity_id
_entity_poly.type
_entity_poly.pdbx_seq_one_letter_code
_entity_poly.pdbx_strand_id
1 'polypeptide(L)'
;MSPSDTPKPLTVSFGQQHLSCEDIVAISLSEATAEIFDGPDFRATIEAGPTTLQARLEAGDRIYGVNTGFGESCENVIPADLSDDLTLNLIRFHGCGTGRWLEVAESRAAVAARLASLVGGYSAVRIDVLEALAALLVAGISPRIPAEGSVGASGDLTPLSYIASALCGEREVIFRGNVVSAASALKECGLSALRLRPKEGLALMNGTSVMTGLACLAFDRAAKLSRVSAALTAMAVDVMRGEARHFDDRIFQAKPHPGQRAVARWIREDLEFDTRRFPEPTRVQDRYSLRCAPHVIGVLVDCLPFTRGLIETELNGAN
;
A
#
# COMPACT_ATOMS: atom_id res chain seq x y z
N MET A 1 -11.00 -17.86 32.62
CA MET A 1 -10.13 -17.77 31.42
C MET A 1 -9.11 -16.68 31.71
N SER A 2 -7.83 -17.03 31.70
CA SER A 2 -6.74 -16.09 31.99
C SER A 2 -6.67 -15.00 30.92
N PRO A 3 -6.36 -13.73 31.28
CA PRO A 3 -6.33 -12.61 30.35
C PRO A 3 -5.11 -12.60 29.39
N SER A 4 -4.53 -13.76 29.07
CA SER A 4 -3.25 -13.85 28.34
C SER A 4 -3.32 -14.49 26.94
N ASP A 5 -4.49 -14.91 26.47
CA ASP A 5 -4.64 -15.50 25.12
C ASP A 5 -5.20 -14.50 24.11
N THR A 6 -4.67 -13.27 24.08
CA THR A 6 -4.75 -12.49 22.85
C THR A 6 -3.90 -13.22 21.80
N PRO A 7 -4.49 -13.70 20.69
CA PRO A 7 -3.70 -14.33 19.63
C PRO A 7 -2.58 -13.37 19.23
N LYS A 8 -1.35 -13.91 19.18
CA LYS A 8 -0.18 -13.13 18.77
C LYS A 8 -0.51 -12.51 17.41
N PRO A 9 -0.36 -11.19 17.22
CA PRO A 9 -0.66 -10.56 15.94
C PRO A 9 0.14 -11.25 14.85
N LEU A 10 -0.46 -11.40 13.67
CA LEU A 10 0.24 -11.93 12.50
C LEU A 10 1.50 -11.09 12.25
N THR A 11 2.62 -11.72 11.92
CA THR A 11 3.86 -11.01 11.62
C THR A 11 4.11 -11.02 10.12
N VAL A 12 4.34 -9.84 9.54
CA VAL A 12 4.83 -9.68 8.17
C VAL A 12 6.32 -9.36 8.23
N SER A 13 7.12 -10.26 7.66
CA SER A 13 8.59 -10.17 7.62
C SER A 13 9.03 -9.50 6.31
N PHE A 14 9.54 -8.27 6.40
CA PHE A 14 10.02 -7.48 5.27
C PHE A 14 11.44 -7.90 4.89
N GLY A 15 11.63 -8.31 3.63
CA GLY A 15 12.93 -8.75 3.10
C GLY A 15 13.11 -10.28 3.06
N GLN A 16 12.16 -11.06 3.60
CA GLN A 16 12.21 -12.52 3.54
C GLN A 16 11.64 -13.09 2.23
N GLN A 17 10.52 -12.54 1.78
CA GLN A 17 9.80 -12.97 0.59
C GLN A 17 9.04 -11.78 -0.01
N HIS A 18 8.53 -11.95 -1.23
CA HIS A 18 7.63 -10.97 -1.82
C HIS A 18 6.36 -10.84 -0.99
N LEU A 19 5.91 -9.60 -0.80
CA LEU A 19 4.69 -9.26 -0.09
C LEU A 19 3.48 -9.27 -1.02
N SER A 20 2.35 -9.64 -0.46
CA SER A 20 1.04 -9.59 -1.11
C SER A 20 0.30 -8.29 -0.81
N CYS A 21 -0.78 -8.01 -1.56
CA CYS A 21 -1.72 -6.95 -1.20
C CYS A 21 -2.27 -7.12 0.22
N GLU A 22 -2.56 -8.37 0.63
CA GLU A 22 -3.10 -8.71 1.95
C GLU A 22 -2.14 -8.38 3.08
N ASP A 23 -0.83 -8.57 2.89
CA ASP A 23 0.17 -8.21 3.89
C ASP A 23 0.16 -6.70 4.17
N ILE A 24 0.09 -5.89 3.11
CA ILE A 24 0.00 -4.43 3.24
C ILE A 24 -1.32 -4.00 3.89
N VAL A 25 -2.43 -4.63 3.53
CA VAL A 25 -3.74 -4.36 4.15
C VAL A 25 -3.70 -4.70 5.64
N ALA A 26 -3.20 -5.88 6.01
CA ALA A 26 -3.12 -6.31 7.41
C ALA A 26 -2.24 -5.36 8.25
N ILE A 27 -1.10 -4.93 7.72
CA ILE A 27 -0.24 -3.91 8.37
C ILE A 27 -0.98 -2.57 8.50
N SER A 28 -1.66 -2.13 7.44
CA SER A 28 -2.36 -0.85 7.42
C SER A 28 -3.47 -0.76 8.47
N LEU A 29 -4.18 -1.88 8.69
CA LEU A 29 -5.27 -2.00 9.67
C LEU A 29 -4.79 -2.38 11.07
N SER A 30 -3.47 -2.55 11.26
CA SER A 30 -2.86 -3.03 12.52
C SER A 30 -3.34 -4.44 12.92
N GLU A 31 -3.73 -5.26 11.95
CA GLU A 31 -4.05 -6.68 12.11
C GLU A 31 -2.78 -7.56 12.06
N ALA A 32 -1.69 -7.00 11.53
CA ALA A 32 -0.36 -7.57 11.55
C ALA A 32 0.69 -6.57 12.07
N THR A 33 1.82 -7.09 12.54
CA THR A 33 3.01 -6.32 12.92
C THR A 33 4.10 -6.45 11.85
N ALA A 34 4.86 -5.36 11.65
CA ALA A 34 6.01 -5.33 10.76
C ALA A 34 7.27 -5.80 11.50
N GLU A 35 8.06 -6.64 10.84
CA GLU A 35 9.38 -7.08 11.30
C GLU A 35 10.37 -7.00 10.12
N ILE A 36 11.61 -6.60 10.37
CA ILE A 36 12.68 -6.67 9.38
C ILE A 36 13.28 -8.07 9.44
N PHE A 37 13.42 -8.72 8.28
CA PHE A 37 14.04 -10.03 8.20
C PHE A 37 15.49 -9.99 8.72
N ASP A 38 15.82 -10.87 9.67
CA ASP A 38 17.17 -10.98 10.27
C ASP A 38 17.85 -12.30 9.88
N GLY A 39 17.74 -12.67 8.61
CA GLY A 39 18.43 -13.84 8.07
C GLY A 39 19.93 -13.61 7.82
N PRO A 40 20.67 -14.70 7.57
CA PRO A 40 22.08 -14.59 7.19
C PRO A 40 22.23 -13.68 5.96
N ASP A 41 23.26 -12.85 5.98
CA ASP A 41 23.64 -11.91 4.91
C ASP A 41 22.67 -10.76 4.61
N PHE A 42 21.43 -10.74 5.12
CA PHE A 42 20.46 -9.66 4.80
C PHE A 42 21.00 -8.27 5.14
N ARG A 43 21.51 -8.09 6.38
CA ARG A 43 22.14 -6.82 6.79
C ARG A 43 23.33 -6.46 5.91
N ALA A 44 24.13 -7.44 5.51
CA ALA A 44 25.27 -7.22 4.61
C ALA A 44 24.81 -6.80 3.20
N THR A 45 23.71 -7.35 2.70
CA THR A 45 23.08 -6.93 1.43
C THR A 45 22.63 -5.46 1.48
N ILE A 46 21.96 -5.06 2.57
CA ILE A 46 21.54 -3.66 2.74
C ILE A 46 22.76 -2.72 2.83
N GLU A 47 23.76 -3.07 3.63
CA GLU A 47 24.96 -2.24 3.86
C GLU A 47 25.92 -2.19 2.66
N ALA A 48 25.81 -3.12 1.69
CA ALA A 48 26.59 -3.07 0.45
C ALA A 48 26.28 -1.81 -0.38
N GLY A 49 25.04 -1.34 -0.36
CA GLY A 49 24.61 -0.13 -1.07
C GLY A 49 25.30 1.14 -0.57
N PRO A 50 25.18 1.51 0.72
CA PRO A 50 25.88 2.65 1.30
C PRO A 50 27.41 2.56 1.13
N THR A 51 27.98 1.37 1.30
CA THR A 51 29.43 1.14 1.12
C THR A 51 29.86 1.46 -0.32
N THR A 52 29.11 0.97 -1.30
CA THR A 52 29.38 1.25 -2.72
C THR A 52 29.20 2.73 -3.04
N LEU A 53 28.15 3.36 -2.50
CA LEU A 53 27.90 4.79 -2.70
C LEU A 53 29.08 5.63 -2.19
N GLN A 54 29.56 5.33 -0.98
CA GLN A 54 30.69 6.03 -0.37
C GLN A 54 31.96 5.92 -1.23
N ALA A 55 32.31 4.71 -1.69
CA ALA A 55 33.46 4.50 -2.54
C ALA A 55 33.38 5.28 -3.87
N ARG A 56 32.18 5.40 -4.45
CA ARG A 56 31.97 6.19 -5.67
C ARG A 56 32.11 7.69 -5.44
N LEU A 57 31.61 8.20 -4.30
CA LEU A 57 31.78 9.60 -3.93
C LEU A 57 33.26 9.94 -3.70
N GLU A 58 34.01 9.06 -3.05
CA GLU A 58 35.46 9.20 -2.85
C GLU A 58 36.25 9.14 -4.16
N ALA A 59 35.78 8.36 -5.14
CA ALA A 59 36.34 8.34 -6.49
C ALA A 59 36.03 9.62 -7.31
N GLY A 60 35.21 10.53 -6.78
CA GLY A 60 34.84 11.78 -7.44
C GLY A 60 33.68 11.65 -8.44
N ASP A 61 32.92 10.56 -8.40
CA ASP A 61 31.78 10.37 -9.29
C ASP A 61 30.69 11.41 -9.05
N ARG A 62 30.05 11.87 -10.13
CA ARG A 62 28.85 12.70 -10.08
C ARG A 62 27.62 11.80 -10.02
N ILE A 63 26.86 11.89 -8.95
CA ILE A 63 25.70 11.04 -8.66
C ILE A 63 24.46 11.91 -8.47
N TYR A 64 23.44 11.63 -9.28
CA TYR A 64 22.16 12.36 -9.29
C TYR A 64 21.54 12.44 -7.89
N GLY A 65 21.24 13.65 -7.43
CA GLY A 65 20.56 13.89 -6.15
C GLY A 65 21.34 13.44 -4.91
N VAL A 66 22.65 13.18 -5.05
CA VAL A 66 23.56 12.88 -3.93
C VAL A 66 24.58 14.00 -3.78
N ASN A 67 25.36 14.28 -4.82
CA ASN A 67 26.29 15.42 -4.90
C ASN A 67 25.98 16.32 -6.10
N THR A 68 24.74 16.24 -6.59
CA THR A 68 24.19 17.08 -7.64
C THR A 68 22.77 17.52 -7.26
N GLY A 69 22.23 18.54 -7.95
CA GLY A 69 20.86 18.97 -7.75
C GLY A 69 19.81 17.97 -8.25
N PHE A 70 18.53 18.33 -8.11
CA PHE A 70 17.38 17.51 -8.50
C PHE A 70 16.66 18.12 -9.72
N GLY A 71 16.02 17.28 -10.54
CA GLY A 71 15.26 17.72 -11.70
C GLY A 71 16.10 18.58 -12.65
N GLU A 72 15.59 19.77 -13.01
CA GLU A 72 16.29 20.73 -13.87
C GLU A 72 17.65 21.20 -13.29
N SER A 73 17.84 21.12 -11.97
CA SER A 73 19.10 21.48 -11.32
C SER A 73 20.14 20.36 -11.28
N CYS A 74 19.91 19.22 -11.97
CA CYS A 74 20.81 18.06 -11.93
C CYS A 74 22.23 18.32 -12.47
N GLU A 75 22.40 19.37 -13.27
CA GLU A 75 23.71 19.78 -13.80
C GLU A 75 24.59 20.47 -12.75
N ASN A 76 23.99 20.98 -11.67
CA ASN A 76 24.70 21.67 -10.61
C ASN A 76 25.40 20.67 -9.69
N VAL A 77 26.70 20.85 -9.46
CA VAL A 77 27.47 20.09 -8.46
C VAL A 77 27.28 20.72 -7.09
N ILE A 78 27.01 19.90 -6.08
CA ILE A 78 26.82 20.34 -4.71
C ILE A 78 28.13 20.13 -3.93
N PRO A 79 28.68 21.19 -3.32
CA PRO A 79 29.83 21.08 -2.42
C PRO A 79 29.60 20.09 -1.28
N ALA A 80 30.65 19.37 -0.87
CA ALA A 80 30.55 18.31 0.14
C ALA A 80 30.04 18.82 1.51
N ASP A 81 30.38 20.06 1.88
CA ASP A 81 29.94 20.73 3.10
C ASP A 81 28.43 21.06 3.09
N LEU A 82 27.78 21.08 1.93
CA LEU A 82 26.34 21.30 1.77
C LEU A 82 25.53 20.01 1.56
N SER A 83 26.18 18.84 1.57
CA SER A 83 25.53 17.55 1.24
C SER A 83 24.44 17.15 2.24
N ASP A 84 24.67 17.41 3.53
CA ASP A 84 23.68 17.17 4.58
C ASP A 84 22.47 18.11 4.44
N ASP A 85 22.73 19.40 4.17
CA ASP A 85 21.70 20.40 3.95
C ASP A 85 20.86 20.11 2.71
N LEU A 86 21.49 19.59 1.64
CA LEU A 86 20.80 19.17 0.41
C LEU A 86 19.68 18.17 0.71
N THR A 87 19.98 17.16 1.53
CA THR A 87 19.04 16.09 1.89
C THR A 87 17.84 16.65 2.66
N LEU A 88 18.10 17.49 3.65
CA LEU A 88 17.06 18.09 4.48
C LEU A 88 16.21 19.11 3.71
N ASN A 89 16.85 19.92 2.87
CA ASN A 89 16.17 20.91 2.04
C ASN A 89 15.28 20.27 0.98
N LEU A 90 15.69 19.12 0.40
CA LEU A 90 14.83 18.35 -0.52
C LEU A 90 13.49 17.97 0.14
N ILE A 91 13.56 17.43 1.35
CA ILE A 91 12.40 16.99 2.11
C ILE A 91 11.47 18.16 2.41
N ARG A 92 12.04 19.28 2.86
CA ARG A 92 11.28 20.50 3.18
C ARG A 92 10.66 21.15 1.94
N PHE A 93 11.39 21.21 0.83
CA PHE A 93 10.91 21.75 -0.44
C PHE A 93 9.67 21.02 -0.97
N HIS A 94 9.63 19.69 -0.82
CA HIS A 94 8.49 18.86 -1.21
C HIS A 94 7.37 18.81 -0.16
N GLY A 95 7.45 19.61 0.91
CA GLY A 95 6.39 19.79 1.91
C GLY A 95 5.22 20.64 1.45
N CYS A 96 4.82 20.49 0.18
CA CYS A 96 3.87 21.35 -0.51
C CYS A 96 2.59 20.61 -0.96
N GLY A 97 2.31 19.43 -0.38
CA GLY A 97 1.11 18.66 -0.71
C GLY A 97 -0.17 19.34 -0.22
N THR A 98 -1.28 19.09 -0.93
CA THR A 98 -2.58 19.72 -0.70
C THR A 98 -3.71 18.68 -0.57
N GLY A 99 -4.94 19.15 -0.48
CA GLY A 99 -6.13 18.31 -0.45
C GLY A 99 -6.44 17.74 0.93
N ARG A 100 -7.25 16.68 0.94
CA ARG A 100 -7.56 15.95 2.18
C ARG A 100 -6.30 15.29 2.74
N TRP A 101 -6.28 15.05 4.04
CA TRP A 101 -5.28 14.17 4.64
C TRP A 101 -5.61 12.72 4.32
N LEU A 102 -4.58 11.91 4.05
CA LEU A 102 -4.71 10.47 4.03
C LEU A 102 -5.14 9.98 5.40
N GLU A 103 -6.02 8.99 5.42
CA GLU A 103 -6.45 8.30 6.63
C GLU A 103 -5.29 7.49 7.23
N VAL A 104 -5.42 7.07 8.49
CA VAL A 104 -4.37 6.31 9.19
C VAL A 104 -3.98 5.04 8.42
N ALA A 105 -4.96 4.29 7.92
CA ALA A 105 -4.69 3.09 7.12
C ALA A 105 -3.96 3.42 5.81
N GLU A 106 -4.36 4.49 5.12
CA GLU A 106 -3.72 4.95 3.89
C GLU A 106 -2.25 5.36 4.12
N SER A 107 -1.99 6.12 5.20
CA SER A 107 -0.64 6.53 5.59
C SER A 107 0.25 5.32 5.97
N ARG A 108 -0.28 4.38 6.75
CA ARG A 108 0.42 3.14 7.12
C ARG A 108 0.72 2.25 5.91
N ALA A 109 -0.22 2.13 4.96
CA ALA A 109 0.00 1.39 3.73
C ALA A 109 1.14 2.01 2.90
N ALA A 110 1.23 3.34 2.83
CA ALA A 110 2.33 4.04 2.15
C ALA A 110 3.69 3.78 2.83
N VAL A 111 3.75 3.83 4.17
CA VAL A 111 4.97 3.50 4.93
C VAL A 111 5.39 2.04 4.69
N ALA A 112 4.45 1.10 4.75
CA ALA A 112 4.70 -0.31 4.50
C ALA A 112 5.20 -0.58 3.08
N ALA A 113 4.57 0.03 2.06
CA ALA A 113 5.02 -0.10 0.69
C ALA A 113 6.41 0.53 0.46
N ARG A 114 6.74 1.64 1.13
CA ARG A 114 8.11 2.20 1.03
C ARG A 114 9.13 1.27 1.67
N LEU A 115 8.80 0.70 2.82
CA LEU A 115 9.65 -0.30 3.46
C LEU A 115 9.85 -1.53 2.54
N ALA A 116 8.78 -2.03 1.92
CA ALA A 116 8.83 -3.15 0.98
C ALA A 116 9.77 -2.93 -0.21
N SER A 117 9.83 -1.70 -0.73
CA SER A 117 10.78 -1.36 -1.81
C SER A 117 12.23 -1.27 -1.30
N LEU A 118 12.43 -0.62 -0.14
CA LEU A 118 13.78 -0.36 0.39
C LEU A 118 14.48 -1.61 0.90
N VAL A 119 13.74 -2.64 1.36
CA VAL A 119 14.33 -3.92 1.80
C VAL A 119 14.98 -4.71 0.65
N GLY A 120 14.77 -4.32 -0.61
CA GLY A 120 15.46 -4.90 -1.77
C GLY A 120 16.97 -4.57 -1.84
N GLY A 121 17.48 -3.61 -1.06
CA GLY A 121 18.91 -3.31 -0.97
C GLY A 121 19.50 -2.48 -2.12
N TYR A 122 18.68 -2.00 -3.05
CA TYR A 122 19.14 -1.21 -4.22
C TYR A 122 19.21 0.30 -3.97
N SER A 123 18.68 0.78 -2.84
CA SER A 123 18.51 2.22 -2.59
C SER A 123 19.69 2.87 -1.86
N ALA A 124 20.67 2.08 -1.41
CA ALA A 124 21.81 2.53 -0.61
C ALA A 124 21.42 3.36 0.63
N VAL A 125 20.40 2.89 1.34
CA VAL A 125 20.04 3.36 2.68
C VAL A 125 20.66 2.46 3.73
N ARG A 126 20.87 2.98 4.94
CA ARG A 126 21.26 2.14 6.08
C ARG A 126 20.13 1.25 6.56
N ILE A 127 20.51 0.19 7.26
CA ILE A 127 19.54 -0.64 8.00
C ILE A 127 18.71 0.18 9.00
N ASP A 128 19.31 1.21 9.63
CA ASP A 128 18.62 2.14 10.53
C ASP A 128 17.36 2.77 9.92
N VAL A 129 17.37 3.02 8.60
CA VAL A 129 16.23 3.61 7.88
C VAL A 129 15.08 2.60 7.77
N LEU A 130 15.40 1.34 7.48
CA LEU A 130 14.42 0.25 7.40
C LEU A 130 13.81 -0.01 8.79
N GLU A 131 14.66 -0.10 9.80
CA GLU A 131 14.25 -0.30 11.20
C GLU A 131 13.38 0.86 11.70
N ALA A 132 13.68 2.10 11.33
CA ALA A 132 12.86 3.25 11.71
C ALA A 132 11.48 3.26 11.03
N LEU A 133 11.38 2.88 9.74
CA LEU A 133 10.09 2.71 9.06
C LEU A 133 9.24 1.62 9.71
N ALA A 134 9.84 0.46 10.01
CA ALA A 134 9.17 -0.61 10.75
C ALA A 134 8.73 -0.14 12.14
N ALA A 135 9.58 0.62 12.85
CA ALA A 135 9.26 1.16 14.16
C ALA A 135 8.07 2.13 14.13
N LEU A 136 7.91 2.97 13.09
CA LEU A 136 6.70 3.79 12.94
C LEU A 136 5.44 2.94 12.84
N LEU A 137 5.47 1.87 12.03
CA LEU A 137 4.35 0.94 11.87
C LEU A 137 3.99 0.24 13.18
N VAL A 138 4.99 -0.27 13.90
CA VAL A 138 4.83 -0.97 15.18
C VAL A 138 4.33 -0.02 16.28
N ALA A 139 4.87 1.20 16.34
CA ALA A 139 4.49 2.21 17.32
C ALA A 139 3.11 2.85 17.05
N GLY A 140 2.51 2.60 15.88
CA GLY A 140 1.25 3.24 15.49
C GLY A 140 1.40 4.74 15.19
N ILE A 141 2.59 5.18 14.80
CA ILE A 141 2.87 6.56 14.39
C ILE A 141 2.63 6.65 12.88
N SER A 142 1.63 7.44 12.48
CA SER A 142 1.26 7.57 11.07
C SER A 142 1.58 8.97 10.56
N PRO A 143 2.50 9.15 9.60
CA PRO A 143 2.77 10.45 8.99
C PRO A 143 1.49 11.14 8.51
N ARG A 144 1.38 12.45 8.70
CA ARG A 144 0.23 13.23 8.23
C ARG A 144 0.45 13.64 6.78
N ILE A 145 0.01 12.81 5.84
CA ILE A 145 0.30 12.94 4.41
C ILE A 145 -0.89 13.59 3.67
N PRO A 146 -0.71 14.68 2.91
CA PRO A 146 -1.75 15.21 2.02
C PRO A 146 -2.00 14.28 0.83
N ALA A 147 -3.23 14.19 0.36
CA ALA A 147 -3.62 13.28 -0.73
C ALA A 147 -3.29 13.82 -2.14
N GLU A 148 -2.97 15.11 -2.28
CA GLU A 148 -2.66 15.74 -3.56
C GLU A 148 -1.23 16.29 -3.58
N GLY A 149 -0.60 16.26 -4.76
CA GLY A 149 0.77 16.77 -4.97
C GLY A 149 1.73 15.79 -5.64
N SER A 150 1.30 14.55 -5.88
CA SER A 150 1.99 13.59 -6.74
C SER A 150 1.39 13.61 -8.16
N VAL A 151 2.25 13.47 -9.18
CA VAL A 151 1.86 13.30 -10.59
C VAL A 151 1.88 11.84 -11.04
N GLY A 152 2.26 10.91 -10.15
CA GLY A 152 2.12 9.47 -10.40
C GLY A 152 3.11 8.86 -11.42
N ALA A 153 4.12 9.59 -11.87
CA ALA A 153 4.99 9.15 -12.97
C ALA A 153 6.18 8.28 -12.51
N SER A 154 7.17 8.88 -11.85
CA SER A 154 8.40 8.19 -11.40
C SER A 154 8.65 8.29 -9.90
N GLY A 155 7.78 9.00 -9.17
CA GLY A 155 7.97 9.20 -7.74
C GLY A 155 6.85 10.01 -7.09
N ASP A 156 6.37 9.50 -5.96
CA ASP A 156 5.46 10.14 -5.01
C ASP A 156 6.20 11.15 -4.11
N LEU A 157 7.08 11.97 -4.71
CA LEU A 157 8.04 12.84 -4.00
C LEU A 157 7.38 13.69 -2.91
N THR A 158 6.31 14.41 -3.28
CA THR A 158 5.57 15.29 -2.38
C THR A 158 5.00 14.52 -1.17
N PRO A 159 4.14 13.51 -1.34
CA PRO A 159 3.60 12.77 -0.18
C PRO A 159 4.66 11.94 0.57
N LEU A 160 5.64 11.33 -0.11
CA LEU A 160 6.73 10.60 0.57
C LEU A 160 7.66 11.52 1.38
N SER A 161 7.75 12.81 1.05
CA SER A 161 8.48 13.78 1.88
C SER A 161 7.92 13.88 3.31
N TYR A 162 6.63 13.59 3.51
CA TYR A 162 6.02 13.59 4.84
C TYR A 162 6.41 12.36 5.66
N ILE A 163 6.66 11.21 5.01
CA ILE A 163 7.25 10.04 5.65
C ILE A 163 8.70 10.34 6.06
N ALA A 164 9.50 10.87 5.14
CA ALA A 164 10.88 11.26 5.43
C ALA A 164 10.97 12.29 6.55
N SER A 165 10.10 13.32 6.53
CA SER A 165 10.02 14.33 7.59
C SER A 165 9.69 13.72 8.95
N ALA A 166 8.72 12.79 9.00
CA ALA A 166 8.33 12.14 10.25
C ALA A 166 9.49 11.33 10.86
N LEU A 167 10.29 10.64 10.04
CA LEU A 167 11.50 9.95 10.49
C LEU A 167 12.56 10.92 11.04
N CYS A 168 12.67 12.12 10.46
CA CYS A 168 13.54 13.19 10.95
C CYS A 168 12.97 13.95 12.17
N GLY A 169 11.79 13.57 12.68
CA GLY A 169 11.12 14.29 13.77
C GLY A 169 10.50 15.62 13.36
N GLU A 170 10.40 15.91 12.07
CA GLU A 170 9.75 17.11 11.53
C GLU A 170 8.27 16.84 11.17
N ARG A 171 7.49 17.93 11.09
CA ARG A 171 6.05 17.93 10.77
C ARG A 171 5.19 17.18 11.80
N GLU A 172 3.96 16.94 11.41
CA GLU A 172 2.93 16.35 12.23
C GLU A 172 2.70 14.88 11.84
N VAL A 173 2.29 14.10 12.84
CA VAL A 173 1.88 12.71 12.72
C VAL A 173 0.56 12.52 13.44
N ILE A 174 -0.18 11.48 13.05
CA ILE A 174 -1.29 10.96 13.84
C ILE A 174 -0.72 9.89 14.77
N PHE A 175 -0.88 10.10 16.07
CA PHE A 175 -0.44 9.17 17.10
C PHE A 175 -1.54 9.05 18.17
N ARG A 176 -1.98 7.81 18.42
CA ARG A 176 -3.09 7.49 19.35
C ARG A 176 -4.35 8.36 19.11
N GLY A 177 -4.70 8.55 17.84
CA GLY A 177 -5.87 9.32 17.41
C GLY A 177 -5.72 10.84 17.41
N ASN A 178 -4.57 11.38 17.85
CA ASN A 178 -4.33 12.83 17.92
C ASN A 178 -3.27 13.26 16.91
N VAL A 179 -3.41 14.49 16.39
CA VAL A 179 -2.36 15.15 15.60
C VAL A 179 -1.35 15.75 16.57
N VAL A 180 -0.09 15.31 16.48
CA VAL A 180 1.02 15.77 17.32
C VAL A 180 2.27 15.98 16.47
N SER A 181 3.30 16.64 17.02
CA SER A 181 4.59 16.73 16.32
C SER A 181 5.27 15.35 16.25
N ALA A 182 5.95 15.07 15.14
CA ALA A 182 6.69 13.81 14.95
C ALA A 182 7.73 13.61 16.06
N ALA A 183 8.50 14.66 16.40
CA ALA A 183 9.47 14.62 17.49
C ALA A 183 8.86 14.20 18.84
N SER A 184 7.66 14.68 19.18
CA SER A 184 6.99 14.30 20.42
C SER A 184 6.57 12.84 20.42
N ALA A 185 5.97 12.37 19.32
CA ALA A 185 5.53 10.98 19.19
C ALA A 185 6.71 9.99 19.22
N LEU A 186 7.80 10.30 18.50
CA LEU A 186 9.02 9.50 18.52
C LEU A 186 9.58 9.38 19.94
N LYS A 187 9.75 10.53 20.63
CA LYS A 187 10.26 10.56 22.00
C LYS A 187 9.40 9.75 22.96
N GLU A 188 8.08 9.83 22.85
CA GLU A 188 7.15 9.09 23.70
C GLU A 188 7.27 7.57 23.50
N CYS A 189 7.58 7.11 22.29
CA CYS A 189 7.82 5.71 21.98
C CYS A 189 9.28 5.26 22.22
N GLY A 190 10.14 6.13 22.75
CA GLY A 190 11.56 5.83 22.93
C GLY A 190 12.36 5.73 21.63
N LEU A 191 11.82 6.27 20.53
CA LEU A 191 12.46 6.31 19.21
C LEU A 191 13.25 7.61 19.04
N SER A 192 14.35 7.54 18.30
CA SER A 192 15.18 8.71 17.97
C SER A 192 14.88 9.20 16.56
N ALA A 193 14.85 10.53 16.38
CA ALA A 193 14.79 11.12 15.06
C ALA A 193 16.06 10.81 14.26
N LEU A 194 15.89 10.46 12.99
CA LEU A 194 17.01 10.18 12.09
C LEU A 194 17.67 11.47 11.61
N ARG A 195 19.00 11.49 11.64
CA ARG A 195 19.80 12.35 10.77
C ARG A 195 20.10 11.57 9.50
N LEU A 196 19.49 11.98 8.40
CA LEU A 196 19.67 11.33 7.10
C LEU A 196 21.04 11.65 6.52
N ARG A 197 21.66 10.63 5.92
CA ARG A 197 22.91 10.73 5.17
C ARG A 197 22.63 11.10 3.71
N PRO A 198 23.66 11.48 2.93
CA PRO A 198 23.51 11.71 1.50
C PRO A 198 22.79 10.54 0.82
N LYS A 199 21.92 10.85 -0.15
CA LYS A 199 20.99 9.93 -0.83
C LYS A 199 19.78 9.47 -0.01
N GLU A 200 19.85 9.34 1.32
CA GLU A 200 18.77 8.72 2.10
C GLU A 200 17.44 9.49 2.00
N GLY A 201 17.46 10.83 1.95
CA GLY A 201 16.25 11.62 1.74
C GLY A 201 15.62 11.36 0.37
N LEU A 202 16.43 11.31 -0.69
CA LEU A 202 15.93 10.95 -2.02
C LEU A 202 15.45 9.51 -2.08
N ALA A 203 16.16 8.57 -1.44
CA ALA A 203 15.75 7.17 -1.39
C ALA A 203 14.43 6.95 -0.64
N LEU A 204 14.12 7.76 0.37
CA LEU A 204 12.83 7.75 1.06
C LEU A 204 11.71 8.36 0.21
N MET A 205 12.03 9.36 -0.61
CA MET A 205 11.06 10.17 -1.34
C MET A 205 10.78 9.73 -2.78
N ASN A 206 11.75 9.10 -3.42
CA ASN A 206 11.67 8.70 -4.82
C ASN A 206 11.20 7.25 -4.91
N GLY A 207 9.99 7.06 -5.45
CA GLY A 207 9.35 5.77 -5.63
C GLY A 207 7.83 5.88 -5.66
N THR A 208 7.12 4.81 -5.99
CA THR A 208 5.66 4.78 -6.21
C THR A 208 4.89 4.30 -4.98
N SER A 209 5.51 4.39 -3.81
CA SER A 209 5.02 3.65 -2.64
C SER A 209 3.70 4.17 -2.06
N VAL A 210 3.36 5.44 -2.25
CA VAL A 210 2.07 5.97 -1.78
C VAL A 210 0.96 5.42 -2.66
N MET A 211 1.07 5.60 -3.99
CA MET A 211 0.06 5.09 -4.92
C MET A 211 -0.06 3.56 -4.86
N THR A 212 1.05 2.84 -4.69
CA THR A 212 1.07 1.38 -4.56
C THR A 212 0.42 0.91 -3.27
N GLY A 213 0.73 1.55 -2.13
CA GLY A 213 0.06 1.27 -0.86
C GLY A 213 -1.45 1.51 -0.93
N LEU A 214 -1.88 2.62 -1.54
CA LEU A 214 -3.29 2.93 -1.78
C LEU A 214 -3.95 1.93 -2.75
N ALA A 215 -3.21 1.44 -3.76
CA ALA A 215 -3.69 0.44 -4.70
C ALA A 215 -3.97 -0.89 -4.00
N CYS A 216 -3.13 -1.33 -3.06
CA CYS A 216 -3.41 -2.52 -2.23
C CYS A 216 -4.74 -2.39 -1.47
N LEU A 217 -4.99 -1.22 -0.85
CA LEU A 217 -6.25 -0.95 -0.14
C LEU A 217 -7.46 -0.89 -1.08
N ALA A 218 -7.29 -0.28 -2.25
CA ALA A 218 -8.35 -0.21 -3.26
C ALA A 218 -8.67 -1.60 -3.83
N PHE A 219 -7.66 -2.43 -4.06
CA PHE A 219 -7.78 -3.80 -4.52
C PHE A 219 -8.57 -4.67 -3.53
N ASP A 220 -8.20 -4.65 -2.25
CA ASP A 220 -8.91 -5.38 -1.20
C ASP A 220 -10.38 -4.95 -1.10
N ARG A 221 -10.64 -3.64 -1.11
CA ARG A 221 -12.02 -3.11 -1.13
C ARG A 221 -12.78 -3.54 -2.37
N ALA A 222 -12.18 -3.50 -3.57
CA ALA A 222 -12.82 -3.91 -4.80
C ALA A 222 -13.20 -5.41 -4.78
N ALA A 223 -12.31 -6.26 -4.29
CA ALA A 223 -12.57 -7.68 -4.11
C ALA A 223 -13.75 -7.92 -3.16
N LYS A 224 -13.77 -7.27 -1.99
CA LYS A 224 -14.88 -7.35 -1.03
C LYS A 224 -16.20 -6.83 -1.61
N LEU A 225 -16.17 -5.67 -2.28
CA LEU A 225 -17.33 -5.06 -2.90
C LEU A 225 -17.94 -5.92 -4.02
N SER A 226 -17.14 -6.71 -4.73
CA SER A 226 -17.66 -7.65 -5.74
C SER A 226 -18.58 -8.71 -5.11
N ARG A 227 -18.18 -9.27 -3.96
CA ARG A 227 -18.99 -10.25 -3.22
C ARG A 227 -20.21 -9.61 -2.55
N VAL A 228 -20.05 -8.43 -1.96
CA VAL A 228 -21.17 -7.66 -1.37
C VAL A 228 -22.20 -7.29 -2.43
N SER A 229 -21.76 -6.86 -3.62
CA SER A 229 -22.67 -6.53 -4.73
C SER A 229 -23.47 -7.75 -5.20
N ALA A 230 -22.85 -8.94 -5.21
CA ALA A 230 -23.54 -10.19 -5.50
C ALA A 230 -24.62 -10.52 -4.44
N ALA A 231 -24.28 -10.39 -3.15
CA ALA A 231 -25.22 -10.64 -2.06
C ALA A 231 -26.41 -9.65 -2.08
N LEU A 232 -26.15 -8.35 -2.31
CA LEU A 232 -27.20 -7.35 -2.47
C LEU A 232 -28.06 -7.60 -3.70
N THR A 233 -27.49 -8.15 -4.77
CA THR A 233 -28.25 -8.59 -5.94
C THR A 233 -29.21 -9.72 -5.59
N ALA A 234 -28.75 -10.73 -4.84
CA ALA A 234 -29.60 -11.82 -4.36
C ALA A 234 -30.78 -11.28 -3.51
N MET A 235 -30.49 -10.40 -2.55
CA MET A 235 -31.54 -9.75 -1.74
C MET A 235 -32.54 -8.96 -2.59
N ALA A 236 -32.05 -8.23 -3.60
CA ALA A 236 -32.92 -7.47 -4.50
C ALA A 236 -33.81 -8.39 -5.36
N VAL A 237 -33.28 -9.52 -5.83
CA VAL A 237 -34.05 -10.54 -6.55
C VAL A 237 -35.16 -11.08 -5.65
N ASP A 238 -34.87 -11.43 -4.40
CA ASP A 238 -35.86 -11.97 -3.46
C ASP A 238 -36.97 -10.94 -3.16
N VAL A 239 -36.61 -9.73 -2.73
CA VAL A 239 -37.56 -8.66 -2.38
C VAL A 239 -38.45 -8.26 -3.56
N MET A 240 -37.90 -8.26 -4.78
CA MET A 240 -38.64 -7.91 -5.98
C MET A 240 -39.43 -9.09 -6.57
N ARG A 241 -39.37 -10.28 -5.96
CA ARG A 241 -39.95 -11.53 -6.51
C ARG A 241 -39.46 -11.78 -7.94
N GLY A 242 -38.17 -11.58 -8.13
CA GLY A 242 -37.45 -11.80 -9.37
C GLY A 242 -37.29 -13.28 -9.69
N GLU A 243 -36.82 -13.54 -10.89
CA GLU A 243 -36.66 -14.85 -11.47
C GLU A 243 -35.25 -15.40 -11.19
N ALA A 244 -35.16 -16.31 -10.22
CA ALA A 244 -33.90 -16.89 -9.79
C ALA A 244 -33.27 -17.83 -10.85
N ARG A 245 -34.05 -18.37 -11.80
CA ARG A 245 -33.52 -19.22 -12.89
C ARG A 245 -32.58 -18.47 -13.83
N HIS A 246 -32.56 -17.14 -13.79
CA HIS A 246 -31.54 -16.34 -14.50
C HIS A 246 -30.11 -16.65 -14.05
N PHE A 247 -29.93 -17.22 -12.85
CA PHE A 247 -28.63 -17.56 -12.26
C PHE A 247 -28.29 -19.07 -12.36
N ASP A 248 -29.07 -19.83 -13.13
CA ASP A 248 -28.86 -21.27 -13.35
C ASP A 248 -27.49 -21.54 -14.00
N ASP A 249 -26.74 -22.49 -13.45
CA ASP A 249 -25.36 -22.78 -13.86
C ASP A 249 -25.25 -23.11 -15.35
N ARG A 250 -26.27 -23.75 -15.94
CA ARG A 250 -26.29 -24.13 -17.36
C ARG A 250 -26.19 -22.92 -18.29
N ILE A 251 -26.77 -21.77 -17.90
CA ILE A 251 -26.69 -20.52 -18.66
C ILE A 251 -25.24 -20.02 -18.70
N PHE A 252 -24.54 -20.08 -17.57
CA PHE A 252 -23.17 -19.58 -17.45
C PHE A 252 -22.12 -20.58 -17.92
N GLN A 253 -22.45 -21.88 -17.99
CA GLN A 253 -21.64 -22.88 -18.68
C GLN A 253 -21.62 -22.63 -20.20
N ALA A 254 -22.72 -22.14 -20.78
CA ALA A 254 -22.79 -21.81 -22.21
C ALA A 254 -21.97 -20.57 -22.59
N LYS A 255 -21.58 -19.73 -21.62
CA LYS A 255 -20.76 -18.53 -21.83
C LYS A 255 -19.61 -18.49 -20.81
N PRO A 256 -18.44 -19.08 -21.11
CA PRO A 256 -17.49 -19.54 -20.10
C PRO A 256 -16.55 -18.44 -19.55
N HIS A 257 -17.06 -17.25 -19.20
CA HIS A 257 -16.28 -16.25 -18.47
C HIS A 257 -16.18 -16.64 -16.98
N PRO A 258 -14.98 -16.83 -16.42
CA PRO A 258 -14.80 -17.32 -15.05
C PRO A 258 -15.46 -16.44 -13.98
N GLY A 259 -15.26 -15.12 -14.05
CA GLY A 259 -15.80 -14.15 -13.10
C GLY A 259 -17.32 -14.07 -13.19
N GLN A 260 -17.87 -14.09 -14.39
CA GLN A 260 -19.32 -14.16 -14.60
C GLN A 260 -19.93 -15.41 -13.95
N ARG A 261 -19.30 -16.58 -14.13
CA ARG A 261 -19.72 -17.85 -13.52
C ARG A 261 -19.62 -17.80 -11.99
N ALA A 262 -18.53 -17.23 -11.46
CA ALA A 262 -18.33 -17.08 -10.02
C ALA A 262 -19.42 -16.23 -9.37
N VAL A 263 -19.75 -15.07 -9.97
CA VAL A 263 -20.79 -14.19 -9.44
C VAL A 263 -22.18 -14.83 -9.53
N ALA A 264 -22.50 -15.49 -10.64
CA ALA A 264 -23.78 -16.19 -10.77
C ALA A 264 -23.93 -17.29 -9.70
N ARG A 265 -22.85 -18.03 -9.43
CA ARG A 265 -22.81 -19.02 -8.35
C ARG A 265 -23.04 -18.38 -6.99
N TRP A 266 -22.36 -17.27 -6.68
CA TRP A 266 -22.54 -16.54 -5.42
C TRP A 266 -23.98 -16.09 -5.19
N ILE A 267 -24.61 -15.48 -6.20
CA ILE A 267 -26.01 -15.05 -6.12
C ILE A 267 -26.93 -16.25 -5.91
N ARG A 268 -26.70 -17.35 -6.64
CA ARG A 268 -27.49 -18.58 -6.54
C ARG A 268 -27.38 -19.23 -5.16
N GLU A 269 -26.18 -19.26 -4.58
CA GLU A 269 -25.93 -19.75 -3.22
C GLU A 269 -26.65 -18.88 -2.18
N ASP A 270 -26.56 -17.55 -2.31
CA ASP A 270 -27.19 -16.61 -1.37
C ASP A 270 -28.74 -16.60 -1.47
N LEU A 271 -29.29 -16.91 -2.64
CA LEU A 271 -30.74 -17.12 -2.84
C LEU A 271 -31.24 -18.45 -2.28
N GLU A 272 -30.34 -19.32 -1.76
CA GLU A 272 -30.64 -20.71 -1.43
C GLU A 272 -31.40 -21.41 -2.56
N PHE A 273 -30.93 -21.24 -3.80
CA PHE A 273 -31.71 -21.58 -5.00
C PHE A 273 -32.24 -23.02 -4.97
N ASP A 274 -33.54 -23.15 -4.69
CA ASP A 274 -34.32 -24.39 -4.79
C ASP A 274 -35.49 -24.15 -5.74
N THR A 275 -35.48 -24.84 -6.88
CA THR A 275 -36.54 -24.76 -7.91
C THR A 275 -37.93 -25.14 -7.38
N ARG A 276 -38.02 -25.73 -6.19
CA ARG A 276 -39.28 -26.09 -5.50
C ARG A 276 -39.79 -24.99 -4.57
N ARG A 277 -38.95 -24.02 -4.17
CA ARG A 277 -39.28 -22.95 -3.21
C ARG A 277 -39.67 -21.63 -3.87
N PHE A 278 -39.27 -21.39 -5.11
CA PHE A 278 -39.60 -20.13 -5.77
C PHE A 278 -41.02 -20.18 -6.35
N PRO A 279 -41.92 -19.25 -5.95
CA PRO A 279 -43.24 -19.13 -6.53
C PRO A 279 -43.16 -18.79 -8.03
N GLU A 280 -44.27 -19.01 -8.75
CA GLU A 280 -44.40 -18.57 -10.15
C GLU A 280 -43.91 -17.12 -10.28
N PRO A 281 -42.92 -16.87 -11.14
CA PRO A 281 -42.29 -15.56 -11.21
C PRO A 281 -43.32 -14.54 -11.71
N THR A 282 -43.29 -13.35 -11.13
CA THR A 282 -44.24 -12.28 -11.50
C THR A 282 -44.05 -11.80 -12.95
N ARG A 283 -42.89 -12.11 -13.55
CA ARG A 283 -42.50 -11.75 -14.92
C ARG A 283 -41.64 -12.85 -15.52
N VAL A 284 -41.77 -13.05 -16.83
CA VAL A 284 -40.94 -14.00 -17.60
C VAL A 284 -39.45 -13.64 -17.56
N GLN A 285 -39.13 -12.35 -17.46
CA GLN A 285 -37.76 -11.86 -17.34
C GLN A 285 -37.67 -10.63 -16.44
N ASP A 286 -36.56 -10.57 -15.71
CA ASP A 286 -36.18 -9.41 -14.92
C ASP A 286 -35.48 -8.37 -15.79
N ARG A 287 -35.47 -7.14 -15.27
CA ARG A 287 -34.68 -6.05 -15.85
C ARG A 287 -33.19 -6.39 -15.79
N TYR A 288 -32.43 -5.79 -16.72
CA TYR A 288 -31.00 -6.09 -16.87
C TYR A 288 -30.19 -5.77 -15.61
N SER A 289 -30.61 -4.80 -14.81
CA SER A 289 -29.97 -4.48 -13.53
C SER A 289 -29.92 -5.65 -12.54
N LEU A 290 -30.86 -6.60 -12.63
CA LEU A 290 -30.84 -7.84 -11.85
C LEU A 290 -30.31 -9.00 -12.70
N ARG A 291 -30.95 -9.25 -13.84
CA ARG A 291 -30.66 -10.40 -14.71
C ARG A 291 -29.22 -10.42 -15.23
N CYS A 292 -28.67 -9.25 -15.52
CA CYS A 292 -27.32 -9.11 -16.07
C CYS A 292 -26.28 -8.73 -15.01
N ALA A 293 -26.63 -8.66 -13.71
CA ALA A 293 -25.67 -8.34 -12.65
C ALA A 293 -24.41 -9.23 -12.66
N PRO A 294 -24.48 -10.57 -12.87
CA PRO A 294 -23.28 -11.39 -12.99
C PRO A 294 -22.37 -10.98 -14.15
N HIS A 295 -22.93 -10.44 -15.23
CA HIS A 295 -22.19 -10.01 -16.41
C HIS A 295 -21.42 -8.71 -16.16
N VAL A 296 -21.92 -7.85 -15.27
CA VAL A 296 -21.28 -6.57 -14.94
C VAL A 296 -20.26 -6.78 -13.83
N ILE A 297 -20.66 -7.40 -12.71
CA ILE A 297 -19.77 -7.66 -11.56
C ILE A 297 -18.67 -8.65 -11.98
N GLY A 298 -18.99 -9.62 -12.83
CA GLY A 298 -18.05 -10.62 -13.33
C GLY A 298 -16.86 -10.03 -14.07
N VAL A 299 -17.02 -8.88 -14.75
CA VAL A 299 -15.90 -8.17 -15.41
C VAL A 299 -14.87 -7.73 -14.38
N LEU A 300 -15.31 -7.15 -13.26
CA LEU A 300 -14.39 -6.79 -12.18
C LEU A 300 -13.70 -8.03 -11.63
N VAL A 301 -14.44 -9.11 -11.35
CA VAL A 301 -13.87 -10.37 -10.83
C VAL A 301 -12.82 -10.96 -11.77
N ASP A 302 -13.05 -10.92 -13.09
CA ASP A 302 -12.07 -11.36 -14.10
C ASP A 302 -10.86 -10.42 -14.20
N CYS A 303 -11.00 -9.13 -13.89
CA CYS A 303 -9.90 -8.18 -13.87
C CYS A 303 -9.02 -8.27 -12.62
N LEU A 304 -9.56 -8.72 -11.47
CA LEU A 304 -8.83 -8.73 -10.19
C LEU A 304 -7.49 -9.48 -10.27
N PRO A 305 -7.37 -10.69 -10.86
CA PRO A 305 -6.07 -11.37 -10.95
C PRO A 305 -5.02 -10.58 -11.75
N PHE A 306 -5.44 -9.93 -12.85
CA PHE A 306 -4.56 -9.09 -13.65
C PHE A 306 -4.10 -7.85 -12.86
N THR A 307 -5.05 -7.17 -12.20
CA THR A 307 -4.75 -6.00 -11.36
C THR A 307 -3.83 -6.35 -10.19
N ARG A 308 -4.06 -7.49 -9.51
CA ARG A 308 -3.17 -7.99 -8.46
C ARG A 308 -1.74 -8.13 -8.98
N GLY A 309 -1.58 -8.76 -10.14
CA GLY A 309 -0.26 -8.96 -10.75
C GLY A 309 0.51 -7.65 -10.96
N LEU A 310 -0.17 -6.59 -11.42
CA LEU A 310 0.45 -5.27 -11.57
C LEU A 310 0.84 -4.66 -10.22
N ILE A 311 -0.06 -4.68 -9.24
CA ILE A 311 0.17 -4.07 -7.92
C ILE A 311 1.29 -4.80 -7.18
N GLU A 312 1.27 -6.13 -7.13
CA GLU A 312 2.29 -6.90 -6.41
C GLU A 312 3.65 -6.87 -7.11
N THR A 313 3.69 -6.71 -8.44
CA THR A 313 4.95 -6.46 -9.15
C THR A 313 5.55 -5.13 -8.75
N GLU A 314 4.74 -4.07 -8.71
CA GLU A 314 5.19 -2.73 -8.31
C GLU A 314 5.58 -2.68 -6.83
N LEU A 315 4.81 -3.33 -5.96
CA LEU A 315 5.06 -3.41 -4.51
C LEU A 315 6.41 -4.04 -4.17
N ASN A 316 6.79 -5.08 -4.93
CA ASN A 316 8.03 -5.81 -4.73
C ASN A 316 9.16 -5.32 -5.65
N GLY A 317 8.96 -4.21 -6.34
CA GLY A 317 9.95 -3.55 -7.19
C GLY A 317 10.85 -2.59 -6.42
N ALA A 318 12.06 -2.40 -6.94
CA ALA A 318 12.92 -1.28 -6.54
C ALA A 318 12.49 -0.03 -7.31
N ASN A 319 11.77 0.87 -6.64
CA ASN A 319 11.26 2.13 -7.20
C ASN A 319 11.69 3.34 -6.37
#